data_AF-A0A1H6BE02-F1
#
_entry.id   AF-A0A1H6BE02-F1
#
_cell.length_a   1.000
_cell.length_b   1.000
_cell.length_c   1.000
_cell.angle_alpha   90.00
_cell.angle_beta   90.00
_cell.angle_gamma   90.00
#
_symmetry.space_group_name_H-M   'P 1'
#
loop_
_entity.id
_entity.type
_entity.pdbx_description
1 polymer ?
#
loop_
_entity_poly.entity_id
_entity_poly.type
_entity_poly.pdbx_seq_one_letter_code
_entity_poly.pdbx_strand_id
1 'polypeptide(L)' 'MLNQAHTTRPAGRDIVANMADFIIRHNAGSGSVTRDDLLLDFTEAEIEAHFPAAKLRARNTSKAARQ' A
#
# COMPACT_ATOMS: atom_id res chain seq x y z
N MET A 1 -20.97 -6.38 19.36
CA MET A 1 -20.51 -6.98 18.09
C MET A 1 -19.66 -5.95 17.36
N LEU A 2 -18.34 -6.02 17.48
CA LEU A 2 -17.42 -5.19 16.70
C LEU A 2 -16.53 -6.15 15.91
N ASN A 3 -16.99 -6.50 14.71
CA ASN A 3 -16.25 -7.31 13.77
C ASN A 3 -15.13 -6.40 13.22
N GLN A 4 -13.98 -6.39 13.88
CA GLN A 4 -12.77 -5.87 13.27
C GLN A 4 -12.47 -6.76 12.08
N ALA A 5 -12.80 -6.27 10.89
CA ALA A 5 -12.34 -6.80 9.62
C ALA A 5 -10.82 -6.62 9.56
N HIS A 6 -10.09 -7.47 10.29
CA HIS A 6 -8.71 -7.77 10.00
C HIS A 6 -8.74 -8.32 8.59
N THR A 7 -8.50 -7.44 7.62
CA THR A 7 -8.34 -7.80 6.22
C THR A 7 -7.23 -8.83 6.24
N THR A 8 -7.60 -10.10 6.10
CA THR A 8 -6.68 -11.21 5.95
C THR A 8 -5.79 -10.87 4.78
N ARG A 9 -4.60 -10.34 5.06
CA ARG A 9 -3.55 -10.09 4.07
C ARG A 9 -3.37 -11.43 3.36
N PRO A 10 -3.63 -11.54 2.04
CA PRO A 10 -3.36 -12.77 1.34
C PRO A 10 -1.89 -13.09 1.60
N ALA A 11 -1.65 -14.19 2.33
CA ALA A 11 -0.33 -14.68 2.66
C ALA A 11 0.30 -15.25 1.38
N GLY A 12 0.71 -14.34 0.50
CA GLY A 12 0.98 -14.59 -0.92
C GLY A 12 1.89 -13.53 -1.52
N ARG A 13 3.11 -13.42 -0.98
CA ARG A 13 4.40 -13.16 -1.66
C ARG A 13 4.71 -11.85 -2.41
N ASP A 14 3.82 -10.88 -2.57
CA ASP A 14 4.18 -9.62 -3.25
C ASP A 14 4.04 -8.39 -2.34
N ILE A 15 5.12 -8.06 -1.61
CA ILE A 15 5.21 -6.88 -0.73
C ILE A 15 4.99 -5.59 -1.54
N VAL A 16 5.50 -5.54 -2.77
CA VAL A 16 5.36 -4.38 -3.66
C VAL A 16 3.89 -4.17 -4.05
N ALA A 17 3.16 -5.24 -4.37
CA ALA A 17 1.72 -5.16 -4.64
C ALA A 17 0.94 -4.66 -3.42
N ASN A 18 1.17 -5.26 -2.26
CA ASN A 18 0.49 -4.87 -1.02
C ASN A 18 0.75 -3.41 -0.65
N MET A 19 2.00 -2.95 -0.80
CA MET A 19 2.38 -1.57 -0.51
C MET A 19 1.83 -0.60 -1.56
N ALA A 20 1.74 -1.01 -2.82
CA ALA A 20 1.09 -0.21 -3.86
C ALA A 20 -0.41 -0.04 -3.59
N ASP A 21 -1.10 -1.11 -3.19
CA ASP A 21 -2.52 -1.07 -2.84
C ASP A 21 -2.79 -0.24 -1.58
N PHE A 22 -1.88 -0.29 -0.59
CA PHE A 22 -1.90 0.62 0.55
C PHE A 22 -1.81 2.08 0.08
N ILE A 23 -0.83 2.40 -0.76
CA ILE A 23 -0.64 3.76 -1.29
C ILE A 23 -1.89 4.25 -2.03
N ILE A 24 -2.48 3.41 -2.90
CA ILE A 24 -3.68 3.78 -3.67
C ILE A 24 -4.85 4.08 -2.73
N ARG A 25 -5.13 3.21 -1.76
CA ARG A 25 -6.26 3.36 -0.83
C ARG A 25 -6.09 4.57 0.09
N HIS A 26 -4.88 4.79 0.61
CA HIS A 26 -4.61 5.88 1.53
C HIS A 26 -4.59 7.25 0.84
N ASN A 27 -4.08 7.31 -0.40
CA ASN A 27 -4.04 8.54 -1.19
C ASN A 27 -5.45 9.02 -1.61
N ALA A 28 -6.44 8.11 -1.67
CA ALA A 28 -7.84 8.46 -1.89
C ALA A 28 -8.52 9.14 -0.67
N GLY A 29 -7.95 8.98 0.53
CA GLY A 29 -8.50 9.51 1.78
C GLY A 29 -7.72 10.71 2.36
N SER A 30 -6.42 10.54 2.62
CA SER A 30 -5.59 11.51 3.36
C SER A 30 -4.72 12.41 2.47
N GLY A 31 -4.78 12.24 1.14
CA GLY A 31 -4.09 13.07 0.15
C GLY A 31 -2.57 12.86 0.03
N SER A 32 -1.93 12.16 0.97
CA SER A 32 -0.57 11.63 0.82
C SER A 32 -0.32 10.45 1.76
N VAL A 33 0.67 9.62 1.42
CA VAL A 33 1.13 8.49 2.25
C VAL A 33 2.48 8.89 2.83
N THR A 34 2.60 8.88 4.15
CA THR A 34 3.86 9.13 4.86
C THR A 34 4.57 7.82 5.19
N ARG A 35 5.84 7.92 5.61
CA ARG A 35 6.60 6.75 6.10
C ARG A 35 5.97 6.16 7.35
N ASP A 36 5.44 7.02 8.23
CA ASP A 36 4.78 6.62 9.48
C ASP A 36 3.52 5.80 9.20
N ASP A 37 2.75 6.15 8.16
CA ASP A 37 1.58 5.38 7.74
C ASP A 37 1.97 3.98 7.26
N LEU A 38 3.09 3.86 6.54
CA LEU A 38 3.58 2.57 6.05
C LEU A 38 4.12 1.68 7.17
N LEU A 39 4.73 2.29 8.20
CA LEU A 39 5.26 1.56 9.35
C LEU A 39 4.17 0.86 10.18
N LEU A 40 2.88 1.17 9.95
CA LEU A 40 1.76 0.45 10.55
C LEU A 40 1.63 -0.99 10.03
N ASP A 41 1.96 -1.21 8.75
CA ASP A 41 1.73 -2.49 8.06
C ASP A 41 3.01 -3.12 7.47
N PHE A 42 4.11 -2.37 7.40
CA PHE A 42 5.37 -2.78 6.79
C PHE A 42 6.56 -2.44 7.69
N THR A 43 7.60 -3.27 7.64
CA THR A 43 8.85 -2.98 8.34
C THR A 43 9.66 -1.92 7.59
N GLU A 44 10.56 -1.26 8.32
CA GLU A 44 11.43 -0.25 7.73
C GLU A 44 12.27 -0.79 6.56
N ALA A 45 12.82 -2.00 6.72
CA ALA A 45 13.61 -2.65 5.67
C ALA A 45 12.77 -2.94 4.40
N GLU A 46 11.50 -3.34 4.57
CA GLU A 46 10.59 -3.57 3.45
C GLU A 46 10.21 -2.26 2.76
N ILE A 47 9.99 -1.19 3.52
CA ILE A 47 9.69 0.14 2.97
C ILE A 47 10.88 0.62 2.16
N GLU A 48 12.10 0.58 2.69
CA GLU A 48 13.27 1.04 1.94
C GLU A 48 13.52 0.22 0.67
N ALA A 49 13.35 -1.10 0.73
CA ALA A 49 13.56 -1.98 -0.41
C ALA A 49 12.46 -1.87 -1.48
N HIS A 50 11.21 -1.63 -1.09
CA HIS A 50 10.05 -1.82 -1.96
C HIS A 50 9.23 -0.56 -2.23
N PHE A 51 9.36 0.50 -1.42
CA PHE A 51 8.59 1.74 -1.59
C PHE A 51 8.75 2.40 -2.97
N PRO A 52 9.96 2.49 -3.57
CA PRO A 52 10.10 3.04 -4.91
C PRO A 52 9.32 2.24 -5.97
N ALA A 53 9.40 0.91 -5.91
CA ALA A 53 8.68 0.02 -6.82
C ALA A 53 7.16 0.07 -6.60
N ALA A 54 6.73 0.12 -5.35
CA ALA A 54 5.32 0.22 -4.97
C ALA A 54 4.69 1.54 -5.44
N LYS A 55 5.40 2.66 -5.29
CA LYS A 55 4.97 3.97 -5.78
C LYS A 55 4.81 4.00 -7.32
N LEU A 56 5.76 3.40 -8.05
CA LEU A 56 5.66 3.30 -9.51
C LEU A 56 4.45 2.46 -9.94
N ARG A 57 4.25 1.30 -9.29
CA ARG A 57 3.10 0.42 -9.53
C ARG A 57 1.78 1.13 -9.24
N ALA A 58 1.68 1.79 -8.07
CA ALA A 58 0.50 2.56 -7.68
C ALA A 58 0.14 3.65 -8.71
N ARG A 59 1.14 4.39 -9.21
CA ARG A 59 0.92 5.40 -10.25
C ARG A 59 0.42 4.81 -11.56
N ASN A 60 0.99 3.68 -11.99
CA ASN A 60 0.59 3.01 -13.23
C ASN A 60 -0.85 2.46 -13.14
N THR A 61 -1.22 1.87 -12.00
CA THR A 61 -2.58 1.40 -11.73
C THR A 61 -3.58 2.54 -11.74
N SER A 62 -3.29 3.66 -11.06
CA SER A 62 -4.17 4.84 -11.05
C SER A 62 -4.32 5.50 -12.43
N LYS A 63 -3.29 5.41 -13.29
CA LYS A 63 -3.36 5.90 -14.67
C LYS A 63 -4.24 4.99 -15.54
N ALA A 64 -4.11 3.68 -15.38
CA ALA A 64 -4.94 2.71 -16.11
C ALA A 64 -6.42 2.83 -15.72
N ALA A 65 -6.74 3.17 -14.47
CA ALA A 65 -8.11 3.36 -14.00
C ALA A 65 -8.80 4.65 -14.52
N ARG A 66 -8.07 5.56 -15.17
CA ARG A 66 -8.60 6.83 -15.72
C ARG A 66 -8.79 6.83 -17.24
N GLN A 67 -8.45 5.73 -17.92
CA GLN A 67 -8.68 5.54 -19.36
C GLN A 67 -9.95 4.74 -19.57
#